data_AF-A0A933FG59-F1
#
_entry.id   AF-A0A933FG59-F1
#
_cell.length_a   1.000
_cell.length_b   1.000
_cell.length_c   1.000
_cell.angle_alpha   90.00
_cell.angle_beta   90.00
_cell.angle_gamma   90.00
#
_symmetry.space_group_name_H-M   'P 1'
#
loop_
_entity.id
_entity.type
_entity.pdbx_description
1 polymer ?
#
loop_
_entity_poly.entity_id
_entity_poly.type
_entity_poly.pdbx_seq_one_letter_code
_entity_poly.pdbx_strand_id
1 'polypeptide(L)'
;MGLAGILLLSAAVARAGPGRAIVPGSELEPSLPAAADATIRPAGEPVVVREPVSAALQNRLELAGTAEERALLRALLVRLAAAPGLRGLAERLNAAPGKLTVRFAEFPGTTLYERRTGRWSFDARVAAHFVRAEGEAVIELNRACLRIDPEFALRTCAVQLAHELLGHALAWLEAAEAGLASAYLHFDDEALAKLAGWTAAAELDGRIPDPEAWCAVSQPEAFRKGLKRTYPYSAGALSRDELADPVGTLRARRGAAESALARGYIDSALRAFEGGAGEDLRAACRAAAAHPLLDALERRSAALRLRLLEAPERLFRFGSCSEYY
;
A
#
# COMPACT_ATOMS: atom_id res chain seq x y z
N MET A 1 3.67 6.16 35.87
CA MET A 1 4.29 6.66 34.62
C MET A 1 3.41 6.19 33.48
N GLY A 2 2.49 7.04 33.00
CA GLY A 2 1.49 6.69 31.99
C GLY A 2 1.96 7.09 30.60
N LEU A 3 2.25 6.12 29.74
CA LEU A 3 2.42 6.31 28.31
C LEU A 3 1.03 6.55 27.69
N ALA A 4 0.73 7.80 27.39
CA ALA A 4 -0.44 8.15 26.59
C ALA A 4 -0.21 7.64 25.15
N GLY A 5 -0.98 6.63 24.75
CA GLY A 5 -0.93 6.05 23.41
C GLY A 5 -1.25 7.09 22.35
N ILE A 6 -0.35 7.23 21.38
CA ILE A 6 -0.62 7.93 20.13
C ILE A 6 -1.54 7.02 19.31
N LEU A 7 -2.84 7.16 19.52
CA LEU A 7 -3.83 6.72 18.53
C LEU A 7 -3.70 7.64 17.33
N LEU A 8 -3.16 7.12 16.22
CA LEU A 8 -3.47 7.66 14.89
C LEU A 8 -4.94 7.34 14.63
N LEU A 9 -5.83 8.21 15.12
CA LEU A 9 -7.24 8.21 14.75
C LEU A 9 -7.34 8.47 13.24
N SER A 10 -7.66 7.44 12.47
CA SER A 10 -8.34 7.56 11.18
C SER A 10 -9.84 7.88 11.37
N ALA A 11 -10.20 8.64 12.40
CA ALA A 11 -11.57 9.01 12.72
C ALA A 11 -11.71 10.54 12.81
N ALA A 12 -11.95 11.16 11.65
CA ALA A 12 -12.66 12.43 11.41
C ALA A 12 -12.68 12.64 9.87
N VAL A 13 -13.79 12.83 9.15
CA VAL A 13 -14.99 13.63 9.40
C VAL A 13 -16.17 13.01 8.63
N ALA A 14 -17.17 12.50 9.35
CA ALA A 14 -18.51 12.32 8.81
C ALA A 14 -19.33 13.58 9.15
N ARG A 15 -19.42 14.51 8.20
CA ARG A 15 -20.51 15.50 8.14
C ARG A 15 -21.07 15.47 6.73
N ALA A 16 -22.23 14.81 6.61
CA ALA A 16 -23.06 14.85 5.42
C ALA A 16 -23.57 16.29 5.22
N GLY A 17 -23.21 16.90 4.08
CA GLY A 17 -23.91 18.03 3.49
C GLY A 17 -24.76 17.54 2.31
N PRO A 18 -25.85 18.24 1.95
CA PRO A 18 -26.89 17.73 1.08
C PRO A 18 -26.43 17.62 -0.38
N GLY A 19 -27.01 16.65 -1.08
CA GLY A 19 -26.56 16.15 -2.36
C GLY A 19 -26.45 17.17 -3.49
N ARG A 20 -25.46 16.93 -4.34
CA ARG A 20 -25.52 17.25 -5.76
C ARG A 20 -25.56 15.95 -6.53
N ALA A 21 -26.64 15.75 -7.26
CA ALA A 21 -26.79 14.67 -8.22
C ALA A 21 -25.63 14.72 -9.23
N ILE A 22 -24.92 13.60 -9.38
CA ILE A 22 -23.98 13.40 -10.48
C ILE A 22 -24.81 12.96 -11.68
N VAL A 23 -24.77 13.77 -12.73
CA VAL A 23 -25.33 13.46 -14.04
C VAL A 23 -24.54 12.29 -14.65
N PRO A 24 -25.18 11.20 -15.11
CA PRO A 24 -24.50 10.14 -15.83
C PRO A 24 -24.24 10.59 -17.26
N GLY A 25 -22.97 10.66 -17.66
CA GLY A 25 -22.57 10.82 -19.06
C GLY A 25 -21.33 11.66 -19.27
N SER A 26 -20.18 11.00 -19.44
CA SER A 26 -19.26 11.37 -20.52
C SER A 26 -18.46 10.14 -20.91
N GLU A 27 -18.83 9.60 -22.05
CA GLU A 27 -18.10 8.64 -22.86
C GLU A 27 -16.71 9.17 -23.19
N LEU A 28 -15.68 8.35 -22.96
CA LEU A 28 -14.41 8.36 -23.68
C LEU A 28 -13.79 6.96 -23.51
N GLU A 29 -14.28 6.00 -24.29
CA GLU A 29 -13.51 4.79 -24.57
C GLU A 29 -12.63 5.06 -25.79
N PRO A 30 -11.30 4.81 -25.73
CA PRO A 30 -10.56 4.54 -26.94
C PRO A 30 -10.94 3.14 -27.45
N SER A 31 -11.39 3.09 -28.70
CA SER A 31 -11.65 1.86 -29.43
C SER A 31 -10.42 0.95 -29.40
N LEU A 32 -10.58 -0.24 -28.84
CA LEU A 32 -9.59 -1.31 -28.93
C LEU A 32 -9.41 -1.68 -30.42
N PRO A 33 -8.18 -1.75 -30.96
CA PRO A 33 -7.98 -2.26 -32.31
C PRO A 33 -8.45 -3.72 -32.38
N ALA A 34 -9.11 -4.04 -33.49
CA ALA A 34 -9.59 -5.38 -33.80
C ALA A 34 -8.47 -6.42 -33.60
N ALA A 35 -8.85 -7.55 -33.00
CA ALA A 35 -7.96 -8.65 -32.66
C ALA A 35 -7.13 -9.08 -33.87
N ALA A 36 -5.83 -8.76 -33.84
CA ALA A 36 -4.84 -9.48 -34.61
C ALA A 36 -4.67 -10.85 -33.94
N ASP A 37 -4.70 -11.92 -34.75
CA ASP A 37 -4.47 -13.31 -34.36
C ASP A 37 -3.27 -13.46 -33.42
N ALA A 38 -3.54 -13.39 -32.12
CA ALA A 38 -2.59 -13.73 -31.09
C ALA A 38 -2.70 -15.24 -30.90
N THR A 39 -1.77 -15.96 -31.52
CA THR A 39 -1.50 -17.36 -31.23
C THR A 39 -1.36 -17.50 -29.72
N ILE A 40 -2.36 -18.12 -29.09
CA ILE A 40 -2.37 -18.42 -27.67
C ILE A 40 -1.16 -19.31 -27.42
N ARG A 41 -0.13 -18.74 -26.78
CA ARG A 41 1.01 -19.51 -26.27
C ARG A 41 0.44 -20.58 -25.33
N PRO A 42 0.78 -21.87 -25.49
CA PRO A 42 0.29 -22.90 -24.59
C PRO A 42 0.71 -22.53 -23.16
N ALA A 43 -0.16 -22.83 -22.20
CA ALA A 43 0.07 -22.64 -20.78
C ALA A 43 1.50 -23.08 -20.44
N GLY A 44 2.31 -22.13 -19.97
CA GLY A 44 3.63 -22.44 -19.44
C GLY A 44 3.51 -23.54 -18.38
N GLU A 45 4.58 -24.32 -18.23
CA GLU A 45 4.69 -25.40 -17.25
C GLU A 45 4.04 -25.00 -15.92
N PRO A 46 3.31 -25.92 -15.25
CA PRO A 46 2.67 -25.62 -13.98
C PRO A 46 3.71 -25.02 -13.04
N VAL A 47 3.45 -23.78 -12.59
CA VAL A 47 4.26 -23.14 -11.56
C VAL A 47 4.26 -24.09 -10.38
N VAL A 48 5.39 -24.75 -10.15
CA VAL A 48 5.59 -25.57 -8.96
C VAL A 48 5.52 -24.62 -7.78
N VAL A 49 4.33 -24.50 -7.18
CA VAL A 49 4.12 -23.80 -5.92
C VAL A 49 4.95 -24.56 -4.90
N ARG A 50 6.16 -24.06 -4.62
CA ARG A 50 6.97 -24.61 -3.55
C ARG A 50 6.25 -24.22 -2.25
N GLU A 51 5.64 -25.20 -1.59
CA GLU A 51 5.02 -25.11 -0.25
C GLU A 51 5.82 -24.38 0.85
N PRO A 52 7.18 -24.23 0.85
CA PRO A 52 7.88 -23.63 1.98
C PRO A 52 7.54 -22.15 2.23
N VAL A 53 7.26 -21.37 1.19
CA VAL A 53 7.03 -19.92 1.34
C VAL A 53 5.65 -19.64 1.93
N SER A 54 4.63 -20.41 1.56
CA SER A 54 3.29 -20.28 2.15
C SER A 54 3.28 -20.75 3.61
N ALA A 55 3.97 -21.85 3.93
CA ALA A 55 4.12 -22.34 5.30
C ALA A 55 4.91 -21.35 6.18
N ALA A 56 5.99 -20.75 5.66
CA ALA A 56 6.76 -19.74 6.37
C ALA A 56 5.94 -18.48 6.67
N LEU A 57 5.20 -17.96 5.67
CA LEU A 57 4.29 -16.83 5.89
C LEU A 57 3.23 -17.18 6.93
N GLN A 58 2.63 -18.38 6.88
CA GLN A 58 1.59 -18.77 7.84
C GLN A 58 2.08 -18.83 9.29
N ASN A 59 3.35 -19.15 9.55
CA ASN A 59 3.87 -19.20 10.93
C ASN A 59 3.97 -17.81 11.60
N ARG A 60 4.02 -16.73 10.80
CA ARG A 60 4.06 -15.35 11.30
C ARG A 60 2.72 -14.68 11.44
N LEU A 61 1.72 -15.22 10.76
CA LEU A 61 0.43 -14.56 10.61
C LEU A 61 -0.61 -15.26 11.46
N GLU A 62 -1.23 -14.50 12.35
CA GLU A 62 -2.49 -14.89 12.95
C GLU A 62 -3.62 -14.52 12.00
N LEU A 63 -4.25 -15.53 11.39
CA LEU A 63 -5.41 -15.32 10.52
C LEU A 63 -6.68 -15.33 11.37
N ALA A 64 -7.22 -14.14 11.65
CA ALA A 64 -8.43 -13.99 12.45
C ALA A 64 -9.71 -13.99 11.59
N GLY A 65 -10.87 -14.20 12.23
CA GLY A 65 -12.18 -14.21 11.57
C GLY A 65 -12.86 -15.57 11.55
N THR A 66 -13.92 -15.71 10.73
CA THR A 66 -14.67 -16.95 10.52
C THR A 66 -13.87 -18.00 9.73
N ALA A 67 -14.41 -19.21 9.59
CA ALA A 67 -13.76 -20.26 8.78
C ALA A 67 -13.62 -19.85 7.31
N GLU A 68 -14.64 -19.21 6.75
CA GLU A 68 -14.65 -18.69 5.38
C GLU A 68 -13.63 -17.56 5.19
N GLU A 69 -13.59 -16.60 6.11
CA GLU A 69 -12.60 -15.52 6.13
C GLU A 69 -11.17 -16.07 6.12
N ARG A 70 -10.87 -16.99 7.05
CA ARG A 70 -9.53 -17.62 7.12
C ARG A 70 -9.21 -18.44 5.87
N ALA A 71 -10.20 -19.07 5.23
CA ALA A 71 -9.98 -19.82 4.00
C ALA A 71 -9.57 -18.88 2.85
N LEU A 72 -10.24 -17.75 2.68
CA LEU A 72 -9.85 -16.75 1.68
C LEU A 72 -8.46 -16.18 1.98
N LEU A 73 -8.16 -15.81 3.24
CA LEU A 73 -6.83 -15.32 3.61
C LEU A 73 -5.72 -16.32 3.28
N ARG A 74 -5.93 -17.61 3.55
CA ARG A 74 -4.97 -18.66 3.15
C ARG A 74 -4.80 -18.74 1.63
N ALA A 75 -5.90 -18.66 0.88
CA ALA A 75 -5.83 -18.68 -0.58
C ALA A 75 -5.06 -17.47 -1.14
N LEU A 76 -5.26 -16.28 -0.56
CA LEU A 76 -4.50 -15.07 -0.90
C LEU A 76 -3.00 -15.24 -0.60
N LEU A 77 -2.64 -15.78 0.56
CA LEU A 77 -1.24 -16.04 0.92
C LEU A 77 -0.57 -17.09 0.01
N VAL A 78 -1.28 -18.16 -0.33
CA VAL A 78 -0.79 -19.17 -1.30
C VAL A 78 -0.56 -18.52 -2.66
N ARG A 79 -1.48 -17.68 -3.12
CA ARG A 79 -1.32 -16.94 -4.37
C ARG A 79 -0.11 -16.00 -4.30
N LEU A 80 0.05 -15.24 -3.22
CA LEU A 80 1.19 -14.35 -3.03
C LEU A 80 2.53 -15.09 -3.02
N ALA A 81 2.59 -16.29 -2.44
CA ALA A 81 3.79 -17.11 -2.45
C ALA A 81 4.23 -17.55 -3.86
N ALA A 82 3.33 -17.45 -4.86
CA ALA A 82 3.64 -17.72 -6.26
C ALA A 82 4.30 -16.55 -7.00
N ALA A 83 4.42 -15.36 -6.39
CA ALA A 83 5.09 -14.19 -6.96
C ALA A 83 6.61 -14.24 -6.68
N PRO A 84 7.46 -14.65 -7.65
CA PRO A 84 8.89 -14.85 -7.41
C PRO A 84 9.63 -13.57 -6.97
N GLY A 85 9.19 -12.40 -7.42
CA GLY A 85 9.76 -11.10 -7.06
C GLY A 85 9.56 -10.70 -5.61
N LEU A 86 8.56 -11.31 -4.95
CA LEU A 86 8.23 -11.03 -3.56
C LEU A 86 8.88 -12.01 -2.58
N ARG A 87 9.55 -13.06 -3.08
CA ARG A 87 10.15 -14.11 -2.23
C ARG A 87 11.10 -13.53 -1.19
N GLY A 88 12.02 -12.65 -1.59
CA GLY A 88 12.97 -12.05 -0.65
C GLY A 88 12.29 -11.18 0.42
N LEU A 89 11.13 -10.58 0.13
CA LEU A 89 10.36 -9.85 1.12
C LEU A 89 9.63 -10.80 2.08
N ALA A 90 9.03 -11.86 1.54
CA ALA A 90 8.37 -12.89 2.35
C ALA A 90 9.34 -13.58 3.32
N GLU A 91 10.56 -13.89 2.87
CA GLU A 91 11.61 -14.46 3.72
C GLU A 91 12.02 -13.50 4.85
N ARG A 92 12.12 -12.20 4.55
CA ARG A 92 12.47 -11.18 5.54
C ARG A 92 11.34 -10.93 6.53
N LEU A 93 10.08 -10.96 6.08
CA LEU A 93 8.92 -10.96 6.97
C LEU A 93 8.93 -12.16 7.91
N ASN A 94 9.28 -13.34 7.40
CA ASN A 94 9.42 -14.53 8.23
C ASN A 94 10.55 -14.41 9.26
N ALA A 95 11.58 -13.60 9.00
CA ALA A 95 12.67 -13.34 9.94
C ALA A 95 12.37 -12.21 10.94
N ALA A 96 11.60 -11.19 10.56
CA ALA A 96 11.32 -10.00 11.38
C ALA A 96 10.60 -10.32 12.69
N PRO A 97 10.95 -9.76 13.86
CA PRO A 97 10.36 -10.13 15.15
C PRO A 97 8.85 -9.81 15.23
N GLY A 98 8.13 -10.48 16.14
CA GLY A 98 6.71 -10.22 16.40
C GLY A 98 5.72 -11.07 15.59
N LYS A 99 4.43 -10.94 15.92
CA LYS A 99 3.32 -11.56 15.17
C LYS A 99 2.50 -10.47 14.51
N LEU A 100 1.95 -10.78 13.33
CA LEU A 100 1.00 -9.93 12.65
C LEU A 100 -0.36 -10.61 12.61
N THR A 101 -1.41 -9.85 12.87
CA THR A 101 -2.78 -10.34 12.67
C THR A 101 -3.26 -9.90 11.30
N VAL A 102 -3.85 -10.81 10.53
CA VAL A 102 -4.54 -10.49 9.27
C VAL A 102 -6.01 -10.84 9.43
N ARG A 103 -6.88 -9.87 9.16
CA ARG A 103 -8.33 -10.04 9.30
C ARG A 103 -9.11 -9.29 8.23
N PHE A 104 -10.40 -9.59 8.12
CA PHE A 104 -11.33 -8.74 7.38
C PHE A 104 -12.00 -7.73 8.33
N ALA A 105 -12.24 -6.52 7.83
CA ALA A 105 -13.02 -5.51 8.52
C ALA A 105 -13.99 -4.78 7.56
N GLU A 106 -14.99 -4.12 8.11
CA GLU A 106 -15.95 -3.30 7.34
C GLU A 106 -15.36 -1.92 7.09
N PHE A 107 -15.37 -1.50 5.83
CA PHE A 107 -14.80 -0.21 5.43
C PHE A 107 -15.95 0.72 4.99
N PRO A 108 -16.23 1.81 5.72
CA PRO A 108 -17.29 2.74 5.37
C PRO A 108 -17.16 3.27 3.94
N GLY A 109 -18.29 3.38 3.23
CA GLY A 109 -18.31 3.86 1.85
C GLY A 109 -17.97 2.80 0.80
N THR A 110 -17.79 1.54 1.19
CA THR A 110 -17.65 0.43 0.24
C THR A 110 -18.96 0.16 -0.48
N THR A 111 -18.93 0.17 -1.81
CA THR A 111 -20.08 -0.10 -2.67
C THR A 111 -19.84 -1.35 -3.49
N LEU A 112 -20.72 -2.34 -3.35
CA LEU A 112 -20.73 -3.51 -4.24
C LEU A 112 -21.54 -3.20 -5.49
N TYR A 113 -21.04 -3.64 -6.63
CA TYR A 113 -21.73 -3.47 -7.91
C TYR A 113 -21.48 -4.67 -8.82
N GLU A 114 -22.42 -4.92 -9.71
CA GLU A 114 -22.29 -5.92 -10.76
C GLU A 114 -21.68 -5.27 -12.00
N ARG A 115 -20.63 -5.88 -12.55
CA ARG A 115 -20.03 -5.46 -13.82
C ARG A 115 -20.92 -5.90 -14.98
N ARG A 116 -20.78 -5.25 -16.14
CA ARG A 116 -21.47 -5.64 -17.39
C ARG A 116 -21.29 -7.13 -17.76
N THR A 117 -20.26 -7.79 -17.24
CA THR A 117 -19.99 -9.23 -17.41
C THR A 117 -20.79 -10.14 -16.48
N GLY A 118 -21.72 -9.61 -15.67
CA GLY A 118 -22.46 -10.35 -14.65
C GLY A 118 -21.62 -10.75 -13.42
N ARG A 119 -20.43 -10.15 -13.26
CA ARG A 119 -19.50 -10.47 -12.15
C ARG A 119 -19.53 -9.36 -11.11
N TRP A 120 -19.58 -9.73 -9.84
CA TRP A 120 -19.56 -8.78 -8.73
C TRP A 120 -18.17 -8.22 -8.47
N SER A 121 -18.12 -6.93 -8.17
CA SER A 121 -16.93 -6.16 -7.78
C SER A 121 -17.30 -5.19 -6.66
N PHE A 122 -16.31 -4.54 -6.07
CA PHE A 122 -16.54 -3.41 -5.18
C PHE A 122 -15.74 -2.18 -5.62
N ASP A 123 -16.24 -1.01 -5.25
CA ASP A 123 -15.54 0.26 -5.26
C ASP A 123 -15.40 0.71 -3.81
N ALA A 124 -14.19 1.10 -3.43
CA ALA A 124 -13.88 1.55 -2.08
C ALA A 124 -12.72 2.55 -2.13
N ARG A 125 -12.79 3.56 -1.26
CA ARG A 125 -11.68 4.50 -1.06
C ARG A 125 -10.45 3.85 -0.47
N VAL A 126 -10.66 2.79 0.31
CA VAL A 126 -9.61 2.01 0.96
C VAL A 126 -10.00 0.54 0.86
N ALA A 127 -9.13 -0.28 0.26
CA ALA A 127 -9.37 -1.71 0.05
C ALA A 127 -8.66 -2.59 1.09
N ALA A 128 -7.60 -2.05 1.69
CA ALA A 128 -6.88 -2.62 2.82
C ALA A 128 -6.14 -1.50 3.56
N HIS A 129 -5.75 -1.76 4.81
CA HIS A 129 -4.77 -0.93 5.49
C HIS A 129 -3.97 -1.72 6.53
N PHE A 130 -2.77 -1.25 6.82
CA PHE A 130 -2.00 -1.65 7.97
C PHE A 130 -2.28 -0.72 9.16
N VAL A 131 -2.74 -1.30 10.26
CA VAL A 131 -3.09 -0.62 11.50
C VAL A 131 -2.17 -1.06 12.62
N ARG A 132 -1.85 -0.12 13.50
CA ARG A 132 -1.17 -0.39 14.76
C ARG A 132 -2.15 -0.05 15.88
N ALA A 133 -2.64 -1.07 16.58
CA ALA A 133 -3.58 -0.89 17.67
C ALA A 133 -3.00 -1.52 18.93
N GLU A 134 -2.80 -0.72 19.99
CA GLU A 134 -2.48 -1.24 21.34
C GLU A 134 -1.26 -2.17 21.42
N GLY A 135 -0.26 -1.99 20.55
CA GLY A 135 0.93 -2.84 20.48
C GLY A 135 0.80 -4.05 19.54
N GLU A 136 -0.37 -4.22 18.91
CA GLU A 136 -0.60 -5.16 17.82
C GLU A 136 -0.39 -4.50 16.46
N ALA A 137 0.19 -5.27 15.55
CA ALA A 137 0.35 -4.91 14.15
C ALA A 137 -0.64 -5.75 13.34
N VAL A 138 -1.63 -5.08 12.77
CA VAL A 138 -2.83 -5.70 12.19
C VAL A 138 -2.97 -5.24 10.74
N ILE A 139 -3.23 -6.19 9.84
CA ILE A 139 -3.62 -5.89 8.46
C ILE A 139 -5.11 -6.18 8.36
N GLU A 140 -5.87 -5.18 7.93
CA GLU A 140 -7.29 -5.33 7.67
C GLU A 140 -7.54 -5.25 6.17
N LEU A 141 -8.10 -6.32 5.62
CA LEU A 141 -8.64 -6.34 4.27
C LEU A 141 -10.12 -5.97 4.32
N ASN A 142 -10.62 -5.28 3.29
CA ASN A 142 -12.03 -4.95 3.19
C ASN A 142 -12.87 -6.23 3.07
N ARG A 143 -13.86 -6.40 3.96
CA ARG A 143 -14.73 -7.58 3.99
C ARG A 143 -15.52 -7.77 2.69
N ALA A 144 -15.69 -6.73 1.87
CA ALA A 144 -16.27 -6.86 0.54
C ALA A 144 -15.51 -7.82 -0.37
N CYS A 145 -14.23 -8.13 -0.11
CA CYS A 145 -13.48 -9.20 -0.79
C CYS A 145 -14.20 -10.57 -0.74
N LEU A 146 -14.99 -10.85 0.30
CA LEU A 146 -15.76 -12.10 0.43
C LEU A 146 -17.02 -12.13 -0.46
N ARG A 147 -17.45 -10.97 -0.97
CA ARG A 147 -18.76 -10.79 -1.62
C ARG A 147 -18.65 -10.56 -3.13
N ILE A 148 -17.44 -10.57 -3.67
CA ILE A 148 -17.15 -10.36 -5.10
C ILE A 148 -16.79 -11.67 -5.79
N ASP A 149 -16.68 -11.64 -7.12
CA ASP A 149 -16.25 -12.79 -7.92
C ASP A 149 -14.96 -13.42 -7.35
N PRO A 150 -14.94 -14.72 -6.99
CA PRO A 150 -13.79 -15.32 -6.29
C PRO A 150 -12.47 -15.18 -7.02
N GLU A 151 -12.50 -15.30 -8.35
CA GLU A 151 -11.31 -15.12 -9.19
C GLU A 151 -10.83 -13.66 -9.15
N PHE A 152 -11.75 -12.70 -9.18
CA PHE A 152 -11.44 -11.29 -9.00
C PHE A 152 -10.94 -10.96 -7.59
N ALA A 153 -11.52 -11.57 -6.54
CA ALA A 153 -11.07 -11.42 -5.16
C ALA A 153 -9.61 -11.88 -5.00
N LEU A 154 -9.28 -13.06 -5.52
CA LEU A 154 -7.93 -13.61 -5.46
C LEU A 154 -6.90 -12.70 -6.15
N ARG A 155 -7.26 -12.09 -7.28
CA ARG A 155 -6.39 -11.14 -7.98
C ARG A 155 -6.21 -9.85 -7.20
N THR A 156 -7.31 -9.15 -6.95
CA THR A 156 -7.30 -7.79 -6.41
C THR A 156 -6.87 -7.78 -4.95
N CYS A 157 -7.44 -8.65 -4.12
CA CYS A 157 -7.16 -8.66 -2.68
C CYS A 157 -5.77 -9.24 -2.36
N ALA A 158 -5.16 -10.04 -3.26
CA ALA A 158 -3.77 -10.45 -3.09
C ALA A 158 -2.81 -9.28 -3.31
N VAL A 159 -3.05 -8.45 -4.34
CA VAL A 159 -2.28 -7.23 -4.60
C VAL A 159 -2.32 -6.28 -3.40
N GLN A 160 -3.53 -6.06 -2.85
CA GLN A 160 -3.71 -5.25 -1.65
C GLN A 160 -3.00 -5.87 -0.43
N LEU A 161 -3.11 -7.19 -0.26
CA LEU A 161 -2.40 -7.87 0.82
C LEU A 161 -0.87 -7.76 0.67
N ALA A 162 -0.31 -7.83 -0.53
CA ALA A 162 1.13 -7.59 -0.74
C ALA A 162 1.55 -6.16 -0.38
N HIS A 163 0.74 -5.17 -0.77
CA HIS A 163 0.95 -3.76 -0.42
C HIS A 163 1.05 -3.57 1.09
N GLU A 164 0.05 -4.04 1.83
CA GLU A 164 0.02 -3.90 3.29
C GLU A 164 1.06 -4.78 4.00
N LEU A 165 1.20 -6.04 3.59
CA LEU A 165 2.00 -7.03 4.30
C LEU A 165 3.50 -6.88 4.04
N LEU A 166 3.89 -6.77 2.78
CA LEU A 166 5.29 -6.79 2.35
C LEU A 166 5.84 -5.37 2.12
N GLY A 167 4.96 -4.38 2.00
CA GLY A 167 5.26 -2.96 2.04
C GLY A 167 5.30 -2.43 3.47
N HIS A 168 4.13 -2.03 3.96
CA HIS A 168 3.98 -1.31 5.24
C HIS A 168 4.37 -2.15 6.46
N ALA A 169 3.75 -3.32 6.66
CA ALA A 169 3.93 -4.10 7.88
C ALA A 169 5.38 -4.59 8.04
N LEU A 170 5.97 -5.14 6.98
CA LEU A 170 7.39 -5.55 6.99
C LEU A 170 8.31 -4.38 7.36
N ALA A 171 8.19 -3.26 6.67
CA ALA A 171 9.09 -2.13 6.90
C ALA A 171 8.89 -1.51 8.30
N TRP A 172 7.67 -1.52 8.83
CA TRP A 172 7.41 -1.13 10.22
C TRP A 172 8.05 -2.09 11.23
N LEU A 173 7.94 -3.41 11.05
CA LEU A 173 8.54 -4.39 11.97
C LEU A 173 10.06 -4.22 12.06
N GLU A 174 10.70 -3.97 10.93
CA GLU A 174 12.15 -3.71 10.88
C GLU A 174 12.52 -2.38 11.54
N ALA A 175 11.69 -1.35 11.37
CA ALA A 175 11.89 -0.09 12.06
C ALA A 175 11.69 -0.24 13.57
N ALA A 176 10.73 -1.05 14.01
CA ALA A 176 10.51 -1.35 15.41
C ALA A 176 11.69 -2.11 16.02
N GLU A 177 12.20 -3.14 15.34
CA GLU A 177 13.40 -3.87 15.76
C GLU A 177 14.64 -2.97 15.88
N ALA A 178 14.78 -2.00 14.97
CA ALA A 178 15.86 -1.01 14.99
C ALA A 178 15.65 0.13 16.01
N GLY A 179 14.56 0.13 16.79
CA GLY A 179 14.25 1.20 17.74
C GLY A 179 13.81 2.52 17.08
N LEU A 180 13.38 2.48 15.82
CA LEU A 180 12.99 3.64 15.01
C LEU A 180 11.47 3.79 14.83
N ALA A 181 10.66 2.98 15.52
CA ALA A 181 9.21 2.95 15.34
C ALA A 181 8.54 4.34 15.41
N SER A 182 9.00 5.20 16.33
CA SER A 182 8.44 6.55 16.52
C SER A 182 8.73 7.48 15.34
N ALA A 183 9.94 7.46 14.79
CA ALA A 183 10.29 8.22 13.60
C ALA A 183 9.61 7.66 12.35
N TYR A 184 9.51 6.34 12.25
CA TYR A 184 8.89 5.64 11.12
C TYR A 184 7.40 5.95 10.98
N LEU A 185 6.70 6.31 12.06
CA LEU A 185 5.31 6.84 12.01
C LEU A 185 5.15 8.01 11.04
N HIS A 186 6.22 8.77 10.81
CA HIS A 186 6.24 9.95 9.97
C HIS A 186 7.01 9.73 8.67
N PHE A 187 7.52 8.53 8.41
CA PHE A 187 8.23 8.20 7.18
C PHE A 187 7.26 7.85 6.05
N ASP A 188 7.57 8.29 4.83
CA ASP A 188 6.80 7.98 3.63
C ASP A 188 7.21 6.60 3.06
N ASP A 189 6.44 5.57 3.39
CA ASP A 189 6.64 4.19 2.93
C ASP A 189 5.67 3.75 1.82
N GLU A 190 4.75 4.62 1.42
CA GLU A 190 3.70 4.34 0.42
C GLU A 190 4.30 3.92 -0.93
N ALA A 191 5.39 4.56 -1.35
CA ALA A 191 6.08 4.21 -2.58
C ALA A 191 6.59 2.76 -2.56
N LEU A 192 7.13 2.30 -1.44
CA LEU A 192 7.60 0.93 -1.28
C LEU A 192 6.42 -0.05 -1.29
N ALA A 193 5.33 0.30 -0.59
CA ALA A 193 4.15 -0.54 -0.50
C ALA A 193 3.45 -0.73 -1.85
N LYS A 194 3.26 0.36 -2.61
CA LYS A 194 2.73 0.30 -3.98
C LYS A 194 3.59 -0.57 -4.88
N LEU A 195 4.91 -0.46 -4.81
CA LEU A 195 5.82 -1.31 -5.60
C LEU A 195 5.68 -2.80 -5.25
N ALA A 196 5.46 -3.16 -3.98
CA ALA A 196 5.20 -4.54 -3.58
C ALA A 196 3.87 -5.05 -4.17
N GLY A 197 2.80 -4.24 -4.07
CA GLY A 197 1.51 -4.56 -4.66
C GLY A 197 1.57 -4.71 -6.19
N TRP A 198 2.19 -3.77 -6.90
CA TRP A 198 2.32 -3.83 -8.35
C TRP A 198 3.23 -4.97 -8.83
N THR A 199 4.26 -5.31 -8.07
CA THR A 199 5.07 -6.52 -8.34
C THR A 199 4.20 -7.77 -8.25
N ALA A 200 3.34 -7.88 -7.23
CA ALA A 200 2.37 -8.97 -7.14
C ALA A 200 1.45 -9.01 -8.38
N ALA A 201 0.90 -7.86 -8.78
CA ALA A 201 0.00 -7.75 -9.92
C ALA A 201 0.68 -8.19 -11.24
N ALA A 202 1.88 -7.67 -11.50
CA ALA A 202 2.64 -7.98 -12.70
C ALA A 202 2.94 -9.48 -12.83
N GLU A 203 3.35 -10.12 -11.73
CA GLU A 203 3.78 -11.52 -11.74
C GLU A 203 2.64 -12.53 -11.69
N LEU A 204 1.56 -12.21 -10.96
CA LEU A 204 0.44 -13.14 -10.75
C LEU A 204 -0.64 -13.02 -11.82
N ASP A 205 -0.81 -11.84 -12.40
CA ASP A 205 -1.89 -11.54 -13.34
C ASP A 205 -1.37 -11.13 -14.73
N GLY A 206 -0.07 -10.84 -14.88
CA GLY A 206 0.46 -10.29 -16.14
C GLY A 206 -0.14 -8.93 -16.47
N ARG A 207 -0.47 -8.11 -15.47
CA ARG A 207 -1.02 -6.76 -15.67
C ARG A 207 -0.83 -5.90 -14.42
N ILE A 208 -0.63 -4.61 -14.63
CA ILE A 208 -0.62 -3.59 -13.59
C ILE A 208 -1.74 -2.59 -13.94
N PRO A 209 -2.87 -2.63 -13.23
CA PRO A 209 -4.04 -1.82 -13.59
C PRO A 209 -3.88 -0.34 -13.19
N ASP A 210 -2.85 -0.01 -12.42
CA ASP A 210 -2.60 1.30 -11.83
C ASP A 210 -1.71 2.15 -12.76
N PRO A 211 -2.19 3.33 -13.21
CA PRO A 211 -1.39 4.21 -14.07
C PRO A 211 -0.15 4.77 -13.36
N GLU A 212 -0.19 4.92 -12.04
CA GLU A 212 0.93 5.46 -11.28
C GLU A 212 2.15 4.55 -11.30
N ALA A 213 1.93 3.25 -11.56
CA ALA A 213 2.99 2.26 -11.59
C ALA A 213 4.05 2.59 -12.63
N TRP A 214 3.63 3.09 -13.80
CA TRP A 214 4.57 3.53 -14.83
C TRP A 214 5.43 4.70 -14.34
N CYS A 215 4.85 5.63 -13.58
CA CYS A 215 5.60 6.76 -13.04
C CYS A 215 6.54 6.38 -11.91
N ALA A 216 6.15 5.42 -11.08
CA ALA A 216 7.03 4.93 -10.04
C ALA A 216 8.30 4.29 -10.60
N VAL A 217 8.22 3.66 -11.78
CA VAL A 217 9.37 3.02 -12.42
C VAL A 217 10.15 3.96 -13.34
N SER A 218 9.47 4.79 -14.14
CA SER A 218 10.12 5.66 -15.14
C SER A 218 10.56 7.02 -14.57
N GLN A 219 9.85 7.54 -13.56
CA GLN A 219 10.08 8.86 -12.96
C GLN A 219 9.87 8.84 -11.43
N PRO A 220 10.68 8.08 -10.68
CA PRO A 220 10.45 7.77 -9.27
C PRO A 220 10.37 9.01 -8.35
N GLU A 221 11.16 10.04 -8.61
CA GLU A 221 11.14 11.28 -7.82
C GLU A 221 9.86 12.08 -8.06
N ALA A 222 9.43 12.19 -9.33
CA ALA A 222 8.17 12.84 -9.69
C ALA A 222 6.99 12.08 -9.09
N PHE A 223 7.03 10.75 -9.14
CA PHE A 223 6.03 9.89 -8.50
C PHE A 223 5.92 10.16 -6.99
N ARG A 224 7.03 10.17 -6.25
CA ARG A 224 7.02 10.46 -4.79
C ARG A 224 6.48 11.85 -4.46
N LYS A 225 6.89 12.87 -5.23
CA LYS A 225 6.35 14.23 -5.08
C LYS A 225 4.84 14.25 -5.37
N GLY A 226 4.44 13.50 -6.38
CA GLY A 226 3.07 13.26 -6.77
C GLY A 226 2.21 12.63 -5.68
N LEU A 227 2.72 11.59 -5.01
CA LEU A 227 2.03 10.94 -3.89
C LEU A 227 1.61 11.96 -2.82
N LYS A 228 2.52 12.86 -2.45
CA LYS A 228 2.27 13.92 -1.44
C LYS A 228 1.21 14.93 -1.87
N ARG A 229 0.92 15.05 -3.17
CA ARG A 229 -0.12 15.93 -3.72
C ARG A 229 -1.46 15.20 -3.87
N THR A 230 -1.42 13.99 -4.41
CA THR A 230 -2.61 13.18 -4.73
C THR A 230 -3.22 12.55 -3.49
N TYR A 231 -2.39 12.06 -2.56
CA TYR A 231 -2.82 11.38 -1.35
C TYR A 231 -2.65 12.29 -0.13
N PRO A 232 -3.74 12.80 0.45
CA PRO A 232 -3.66 13.76 1.55
C PRO A 232 -2.92 13.23 2.79
N TYR A 233 -2.97 11.92 3.05
CA TYR A 233 -2.25 11.31 4.16
C TYR A 233 -0.72 11.35 3.96
N SER A 234 -0.24 11.19 2.72
CA SER A 234 1.18 11.33 2.37
C SER A 234 1.67 12.77 2.49
N ALA A 235 0.78 13.77 2.46
CA ALA A 235 1.17 15.17 2.64
C ALA A 235 1.78 15.45 4.02
N GLY A 236 1.45 14.67 5.06
CA GLY A 236 2.06 14.74 6.39
C GLY A 236 3.30 13.85 6.57
N ALA A 237 3.60 12.98 5.60
CA ALA A 237 4.72 12.04 5.66
C ALA A 237 6.02 12.65 5.12
N LEU A 238 7.15 12.14 5.60
CA LEU A 238 8.48 12.67 5.37
C LEU A 238 9.33 11.65 4.63
N SER A 239 10.06 12.10 3.61
CA SER A 239 11.16 11.32 3.05
C SER A 239 12.31 11.23 4.05
N ARG A 240 13.29 10.36 3.76
CA ARG A 240 14.50 10.25 4.57
C ARG A 240 15.18 11.60 4.79
N ASP A 241 15.39 12.36 3.73
CA ASP A 241 16.10 13.65 3.82
C ASP A 241 15.28 14.68 4.61
N GLU A 242 13.95 14.64 4.47
CA GLU A 242 13.03 15.51 5.21
C GLU A 242 12.99 15.21 6.72
N LEU A 243 13.35 13.99 7.15
CA LEU A 243 13.44 13.64 8.59
C LEU A 243 14.57 14.39 9.33
N ALA A 244 15.54 14.96 8.62
CA ALA A 244 16.60 15.77 9.23
C ALA A 244 16.06 17.13 9.75
N ASP A 245 15.08 17.71 9.06
CA ASP A 245 14.34 18.90 9.47
C ASP A 245 12.83 18.72 9.21
N PRO A 246 12.15 17.94 10.08
CA PRO A 246 10.75 17.60 9.88
C PRO A 246 9.85 18.83 10.00
N VAL A 247 10.13 19.75 10.94
CA VAL A 247 9.29 20.92 11.20
C VAL A 247 9.43 21.95 10.08
N GLY A 248 10.65 22.26 9.64
CA GLY A 248 10.87 23.17 8.52
C GLY A 248 10.20 22.68 7.25
N THR A 249 10.37 21.39 6.93
CA THR A 249 9.72 20.73 5.79
C THR A 249 8.20 20.87 5.85
N LEU A 250 7.57 20.48 6.97
CA LEU A 250 6.12 20.48 7.11
C LEU A 250 5.54 21.91 7.06
N ARG A 251 6.21 22.91 7.66
CA ARG A 251 5.78 24.31 7.59
C ARG A 251 5.83 24.86 6.17
N ALA A 252 6.91 24.57 5.43
CA ALA A 252 7.02 24.96 4.03
C ALA A 252 5.90 24.32 3.19
N ARG A 253 5.65 23.01 3.40
CA ARG A 253 4.59 22.27 2.70
C ARG A 253 3.19 22.76 3.05
N ARG A 254 2.95 23.13 4.31
CA ARG A 254 1.68 23.71 4.77
C ARG A 254 1.29 24.96 3.97
N GLY A 255 2.26 25.82 3.68
CA GLY A 255 2.06 27.05 2.89
C GLY A 255 1.74 26.77 1.42
N ALA A 256 2.20 25.65 0.88
CA ALA A 256 1.98 25.24 -0.52
C ALA A 256 0.78 24.29 -0.71
N ALA A 257 0.20 23.77 0.38
CA ALA A 257 -0.86 22.76 0.30
C ALA A 257 -2.16 23.36 -0.24
N GLU A 258 -2.62 22.86 -1.39
CA GLU A 258 -3.80 23.36 -2.09
C GLU A 258 -5.11 22.93 -1.40
N SER A 259 -5.20 21.68 -0.94
CA SER A 259 -6.41 21.13 -0.33
C SER A 259 -6.46 21.29 1.20
N ALA A 260 -7.66 21.52 1.74
CA ALA A 260 -7.89 21.59 3.19
C ALA A 260 -7.58 20.25 3.88
N LEU A 261 -7.81 19.13 3.19
CA LEU A 261 -7.54 17.80 3.72
C LEU A 261 -6.03 17.57 3.88
N ALA A 262 -5.22 17.90 2.87
CA ALA A 262 -3.75 17.83 2.97
C ALA A 262 -3.22 18.73 4.09
N ARG A 263 -3.75 19.97 4.21
CA ARG A 263 -3.41 20.85 5.35
C ARG A 263 -3.73 20.22 6.69
N GLY A 264 -4.86 19.53 6.83
CA GLY A 264 -5.24 18.82 8.06
C GLY A 264 -4.24 17.74 8.47
N TYR A 265 -3.74 16.94 7.52
CA TYR A 265 -2.70 15.94 7.77
C TYR A 265 -1.35 16.57 8.15
N ILE A 266 -0.95 17.63 7.43
CA ILE A 266 0.28 18.39 7.76
C ILE A 266 0.18 19.00 9.17
N ASP A 267 -0.94 19.61 9.52
CA ASP A 267 -1.18 20.19 10.84
C ASP A 267 -1.16 19.13 11.94
N SER A 268 -1.65 17.92 11.64
CA SER A 268 -1.57 16.78 12.56
C SER A 268 -0.12 16.36 12.82
N ALA A 269 0.68 16.23 11.77
CA ALA A 269 2.11 15.94 11.89
C ALA A 269 2.86 17.04 12.66
N LEU A 270 2.61 18.32 12.35
CA LEU A 270 3.20 19.46 13.05
C LEU A 270 2.88 19.43 14.55
N ARG A 271 1.63 19.15 14.94
CA ARG A 271 1.27 19.01 16.37
C ARG A 271 2.07 17.92 17.08
N ALA A 272 2.34 16.79 16.41
CA ALA A 272 3.18 15.73 16.98
C ALA A 272 4.61 16.23 17.23
N PHE A 273 5.18 16.98 16.29
CA PHE A 273 6.54 17.54 16.41
C PHE A 273 6.64 18.75 17.33
N GLU A 274 5.58 19.53 17.51
CA GLU A 274 5.60 20.78 18.31
C GLU A 274 5.04 20.57 19.73
N GLY A 275 4.41 19.43 20.01
CA GLY A 275 3.88 19.09 21.33
C GLY A 275 4.96 18.84 22.40
N GLY A 276 4.52 18.54 23.64
CA GLY A 276 5.40 18.39 24.80
C GLY A 276 6.47 17.28 24.70
N ALA A 277 6.24 16.26 23.88
CA ALA A 277 7.21 15.20 23.56
C ALA A 277 7.92 15.43 22.19
N GLY A 278 7.73 16.60 21.58
CA GLY A 278 8.18 16.89 20.23
C GLY A 278 9.70 16.96 20.08
N GLU A 279 10.43 17.29 21.16
CA GLU A 279 11.90 17.29 21.12
C GLU A 279 12.47 15.89 20.93
N ASP A 280 11.99 14.92 21.71
CA ASP A 280 12.37 13.52 21.60
C ASP A 280 12.02 12.96 20.21
N LEU A 281 10.84 13.30 19.69
CA LEU A 281 10.42 12.89 18.36
C LEU A 281 11.32 13.48 17.26
N ARG A 282 11.66 14.77 17.33
CA ARG A 282 12.60 15.39 16.39
C ARG A 282 14.00 14.75 16.47
N ALA A 283 14.46 14.42 17.68
CA ALA A 283 15.72 13.70 17.86
C ALA A 283 15.67 12.29 17.25
N ALA A 284 14.57 11.55 17.46
CA ALA A 284 14.34 10.25 16.85
C ALA A 284 14.32 10.32 15.31
N CYS A 285 13.67 11.33 14.72
CA CYS A 285 13.67 11.52 13.27
C CYS A 285 15.08 11.79 12.71
N ARG A 286 15.89 12.63 13.37
CA ARG A 286 17.29 12.85 12.97
C ARG A 286 18.12 11.57 13.07
N ALA A 287 17.94 10.80 14.13
CA ALA A 287 18.60 9.50 14.28
C ALA A 287 18.18 8.52 13.17
N ALA A 288 16.89 8.46 12.86
CA ALA A 288 16.36 7.63 11.78
C ALA A 288 16.91 8.05 10.41
N ALA A 289 16.99 9.36 10.12
CA ALA A 289 17.54 9.88 8.86
C ALA A 289 18.98 9.38 8.60
N ALA A 290 19.78 9.27 9.66
CA ALA A 290 21.14 8.75 9.63
C ALA A 290 21.22 7.21 9.70
N HIS A 291 20.13 6.51 9.98
CA HIS A 291 20.17 5.07 10.21
C HIS A 291 20.21 4.27 8.89
N PRO A 292 21.06 3.22 8.78
CA PRO A 292 21.19 2.40 7.56
C PRO A 292 19.90 1.68 7.11
N LEU A 293 18.90 1.57 7.98
CA LEU A 293 17.62 0.95 7.63
C LEU A 293 16.90 1.74 6.54
N LEU A 294 16.84 3.06 6.61
CA LEU A 294 16.13 3.86 5.60
C LEU A 294 16.81 3.73 4.23
N ASP A 295 18.15 3.66 4.22
CA ASP A 295 18.93 3.30 3.04
C ASP A 295 18.56 1.91 2.49
N ALA A 296 18.36 0.92 3.35
CA ALA A 296 17.95 -0.42 2.94
C ALA A 296 16.53 -0.44 2.35
N LEU A 297 15.60 0.36 2.88
CA LEU A 297 14.24 0.51 2.33
C LEU A 297 14.25 1.20 0.96
N GLU A 298 15.11 2.19 0.77
CA GLU A 298 15.32 2.86 -0.53
C GLU A 298 15.90 1.90 -1.57
N ARG A 299 16.93 1.12 -1.20
CA ARG A 299 17.48 0.07 -2.07
C ARG A 299 16.44 -1.00 -2.42
N ARG A 300 15.59 -1.38 -1.47
CA ARG A 300 14.48 -2.31 -1.73
C ARG A 300 13.49 -1.75 -2.75
N SER A 301 13.12 -0.48 -2.60
CA SER A 301 12.28 0.23 -3.57
C SER A 301 12.95 0.29 -4.94
N ALA A 302 14.28 0.49 -5.01
CA ALA A 302 15.03 0.42 -6.26
C ALA A 302 14.99 -0.97 -6.90
N ALA A 303 15.17 -2.03 -6.13
CA ALA A 303 15.13 -3.40 -6.63
C ALA A 303 13.76 -3.78 -7.21
N LEU A 304 12.66 -3.43 -6.52
CA LEU A 304 11.31 -3.65 -7.03
C LEU A 304 11.03 -2.85 -8.30
N ARG A 305 11.50 -1.59 -8.37
CA ARG A 305 11.38 -0.77 -9.60
C ARG A 305 12.12 -1.40 -10.78
N LEU A 306 13.37 -1.82 -10.59
CA LEU A 306 14.15 -2.46 -11.65
C LEU A 306 13.44 -3.72 -12.17
N ARG A 307 12.90 -4.53 -11.25
CA ARG A 307 12.11 -5.70 -11.62
C ARG A 307 10.86 -5.37 -12.43
N LEU A 308 10.15 -4.30 -12.06
CA LEU A 308 8.99 -3.84 -12.83
C LEU A 308 9.38 -3.24 -14.18
N LEU A 309 10.57 -2.61 -14.30
CA LEU A 309 11.11 -2.12 -15.59
C LEU A 309 11.46 -3.28 -16.54
N GLU A 310 11.85 -4.43 -16.00
CA GLU A 310 12.09 -5.65 -16.80
C GLU A 310 10.78 -6.31 -17.27
N ALA A 311 9.65 -5.89 -16.71
CA ALA A 311 8.35 -6.41 -17.11
C ALA A 311 7.96 -5.85 -18.50
N PRO A 312 7.32 -6.65 -19.38
CA PRO A 312 6.89 -6.17 -20.69
C PRO A 312 6.04 -4.89 -20.58
N GLU A 313 6.31 -3.88 -21.41
CA GLU A 313 5.56 -2.60 -21.38
C GLU A 313 4.03 -2.82 -21.48
N ARG A 314 3.59 -3.85 -22.20
CA ARG A 314 2.17 -4.25 -22.31
C ARG A 314 1.48 -4.57 -20.97
N LEU A 315 2.25 -4.80 -19.90
CA LEU A 315 1.68 -5.00 -18.56
C LEU A 315 1.25 -3.67 -17.92
N PHE A 316 1.82 -2.54 -18.36
CA PHE A 316 1.41 -1.21 -17.92
C PHE A 316 0.21 -0.76 -18.76
N ARG A 317 -0.90 -0.48 -18.09
CA ARG A 317 -2.12 -0.04 -18.78
C ARG A 317 -1.99 1.38 -19.38
N PHE A 318 -0.99 2.15 -18.93
CA PHE A 318 -0.75 3.54 -19.31
C PHE A 318 0.75 3.77 -19.53
N GLY A 319 1.10 4.44 -20.63
CA GLY A 319 2.49 4.68 -21.03
C GLY A 319 3.03 6.09 -20.77
N SER A 320 2.29 6.94 -20.05
CA SER A 320 2.69 8.33 -19.82
C SER A 320 2.46 8.78 -18.38
N CYS A 321 3.36 9.63 -17.88
CA CYS A 321 3.25 10.27 -16.57
C CYS A 321 2.60 11.64 -16.59
N SER A 322 2.52 12.27 -17.77
CA SER A 322 1.97 13.60 -17.95
C SER A 322 0.47 13.69 -17.64
N GLU A 323 -0.24 12.55 -17.62
CA GLU A 323 -1.67 12.51 -17.33
C GLU A 323 -1.98 12.42 -15.83
N TYR A 324 -0.97 12.22 -14.98
CA TYR A 324 -1.17 11.89 -13.56
C TYR A 324 -0.78 12.98 -12.56
N TYR A 325 0.00 13.99 -12.96
CA TYR A 325 0.48 15.07 -12.09
C TYR A 325 0.25 16.46 -12.69
#